data_AF-A0A8I2YK07-F1
#
_entry.id   AF-A0A8I2YK07-F1
#
_cell.length_a   1.000
_cell.length_b   1.000
_cell.length_c   1.000
_cell.angle_alpha   90.00
_cell.angle_beta   90.00
_cell.angle_gamma   90.00
#
_symmetry.space_group_name_H-M   'P 1'
#
loop_
_entity.id
_entity.type
_entity.pdbx_description
1 polymer ?
#
loop_
_entity_poly.entity_id
_entity_poly.type
_entity_poly.pdbx_seq_one_letter_code
_entity_poly.pdbx_strand_id
1 'polypeptide(L)'
;MGLQLVALRIRQEKIQQHILLHVVFKNPSLTKYTLTTRTAAVVFALCVLSPEDPTKILETYLPNDTKVWRRWKETVLQRFRNKEKLHFKEEDWNLSGYTDEERKLLCSLYGDAQTAYDGFMPIDNKEMPAEKS
;
A
#
# COMPACT_ATOMS: atom_id res chain seq x y z
N MET A 1 17.52 12.57 25.97
CA MET A 1 17.53 13.28 24.66
C MET A 1 16.66 12.65 23.56
N GLY A 2 16.00 11.50 23.76
CA GLY A 2 15.15 10.89 22.69
C GLY A 2 13.77 11.52 22.51
N LEU A 3 13.13 12.01 23.59
CA LEU A 3 11.76 12.55 23.54
C LEU A 3 11.65 13.90 22.82
N GLN A 4 12.66 14.78 22.98
CA GLN A 4 12.70 16.07 22.29
C GLN A 4 12.84 15.91 20.77
N LEU A 5 13.65 14.95 20.31
CA LEU A 5 13.86 14.71 18.88
C LEU A 5 12.57 14.19 18.20
N VAL A 6 11.86 13.27 18.87
CA VAL A 6 10.58 12.73 18.40
C VAL A 6 9.49 13.81 18.37
N ALA A 7 9.41 14.65 19.41
CA ALA A 7 8.46 15.77 19.45
C ALA A 7 8.74 16.83 18.38
N LEU A 8 10.02 17.12 18.08
CA LEU A 8 10.41 18.05 17.04
C LEU A 8 10.00 17.53 15.64
N ARG A 9 10.25 16.24 15.39
CA ARG A 9 9.90 15.57 14.12
C ARG A 9 8.39 15.54 13.88
N ILE A 10 7.61 15.17 14.90
CA ILE A 10 6.14 15.16 14.84
C ILE A 10 5.60 16.58 14.54
N ARG A 11 6.23 17.62 15.12
CA ARG A 11 5.82 19.01 14.89
C ARG A 11 6.11 19.44 13.45
N GLN A 12 7.23 19.04 12.89
CA GLN A 12 7.60 19.36 11.51
C GLN A 12 6.63 18.74 10.50
N GLU A 13 6.27 17.46 10.66
CA GLU A 13 5.31 16.78 9.78
C GLU A 13 3.92 17.44 9.83
N LYS A 14 3.43 17.78 11.03
CA LYS A 14 2.14 18.50 11.18
C LYS A 14 2.16 19.88 10.54
N ILE A 15 3.26 20.63 10.68
CA ILE A 15 3.42 21.94 10.06
C ILE A 15 3.48 21.80 8.54
N GLN A 16 4.25 20.85 8.01
CA GLN A 16 4.34 20.60 6.58
C GLN A 16 3.00 20.19 5.99
N GLN A 17 2.27 19.29 6.65
CA GLN A 17 0.94 18.89 6.24
C GLN A 17 -0.04 20.08 6.27
N HIS A 18 0.02 20.91 7.31
CA HIS A 18 -0.82 22.10 7.42
C HIS A 18 -0.54 23.10 6.29
N ILE A 19 0.74 23.41 6.03
CA ILE A 19 1.15 24.29 4.93
C ILE A 19 0.65 23.71 3.59
N LEU A 20 0.88 22.42 3.37
CA LEU A 20 0.48 21.76 2.12
C LEU A 20 -1.04 21.85 1.90
N LEU A 21 -1.85 21.51 2.89
CA LEU A 21 -3.31 21.48 2.75
C LEU A 21 -3.94 22.87 2.70
N HIS A 22 -3.51 23.78 3.57
CA HIS A 22 -4.20 25.05 3.77
C HIS A 22 -3.58 26.20 2.97
N VAL A 23 -2.26 26.18 2.76
CA VAL A 23 -1.55 27.25 2.04
C VAL A 23 -1.39 26.89 0.56
N VAL A 24 -0.87 25.69 0.25
CA VAL A 24 -0.58 25.29 -1.14
C VAL A 24 -1.86 24.87 -1.86
N PHE A 25 -2.61 23.90 -1.30
CA PHE A 25 -3.81 23.36 -1.94
C PHE A 25 -5.11 24.10 -1.59
N LYS A 26 -5.04 25.15 -0.76
CA LYS A 26 -6.19 26.02 -0.42
C LYS A 26 -7.44 25.27 0.06
N ASN A 27 -7.29 24.35 1.01
CA ASN A 27 -8.36 23.55 1.60
C ASN A 27 -9.04 22.60 0.60
N PRO A 28 -8.32 21.63 0.03
CA PRO A 28 -8.93 20.65 -0.87
C PRO A 28 -9.94 19.78 -0.12
N SER A 29 -10.93 19.25 -0.85
CA SER A 29 -11.76 18.17 -0.32
C SER A 29 -10.90 16.91 -0.14
N LEU A 30 -10.77 16.43 1.08
CA LEU A 30 -9.97 15.25 1.41
C LEU A 30 -10.85 14.04 1.63
N THR A 31 -10.48 12.92 1.01
CA THR A 31 -11.04 11.61 1.34
C THR A 31 -10.09 10.89 2.28
N LYS A 32 -10.57 10.53 3.48
CA LYS A 32 -9.78 9.80 4.47
C LYS A 32 -9.96 8.30 4.25
N TYR A 33 -8.84 7.61 4.01
CA TYR A 33 -8.78 6.15 3.98
C TYR A 33 -8.20 5.63 5.29
N THR A 34 -8.82 4.60 5.85
CA THR A 34 -8.33 3.94 7.08
C THR A 34 -7.79 2.57 6.71
N LEU A 35 -6.47 2.41 6.82
CA LEU A 35 -5.77 1.16 6.55
C LEU A 35 -5.22 0.64 7.88
N THR A 36 -5.61 -0.58 8.24
CA THR A 36 -5.38 -1.15 9.57
C THR A 36 -3.99 -1.79 9.72
N THR A 37 -3.35 -2.14 8.60
CA THR A 37 -2.01 -2.74 8.58
C THR A 37 -1.03 -1.90 7.76
N ARG A 38 0.25 -1.97 8.14
CA ARG A 38 1.33 -1.33 7.36
C ARG A 38 1.40 -1.92 5.94
N THR A 39 1.17 -3.22 5.79
CA THR A 39 1.13 -3.91 4.50
C THR A 39 0.06 -3.31 3.59
N ALA A 40 -1.18 -3.19 4.08
CA ALA A 40 -2.27 -2.57 3.33
C ALA A 40 -1.97 -1.10 2.99
N ALA A 41 -1.38 -0.33 3.91
CA ALA A 41 -0.96 1.05 3.67
C ALA A 41 0.04 1.18 2.51
N VAL A 42 1.04 0.30 2.46
CA VAL A 42 2.06 0.32 1.40
C VAL A 42 1.49 -0.13 0.06
N VAL A 43 0.65 -1.18 0.03
CA VAL A 43 0.01 -1.64 -1.21
C VAL A 43 -0.94 -0.57 -1.76
N PHE A 44 -1.70 0.11 -0.89
CA PHE A 44 -2.55 1.23 -1.31
C PHE A 44 -1.71 2.37 -1.90
N ALA A 45 -0.59 2.73 -1.26
CA ALA A 45 0.32 3.74 -1.78
C ALA A 45 0.91 3.37 -3.15
N LEU A 46 1.23 2.09 -3.38
CA LEU A 46 1.65 1.61 -4.70
C LEU A 46 0.56 1.85 -5.76
N CYS A 47 -0.70 1.51 -5.44
CA CYS A 47 -1.82 1.69 -6.36
C CYS A 47 -2.05 3.16 -6.70
N VAL A 48 -2.06 4.04 -5.69
CA VAL A 48 -2.30 5.48 -5.88
C VAL A 48 -1.14 6.18 -6.60
N LEU A 49 0.10 5.87 -6.24
CA LEU A 49 1.28 6.57 -6.77
C LEU A 49 1.72 6.02 -8.12
N SER A 50 1.39 4.77 -8.43
CA SER A 50 1.83 4.04 -9.62
C SER A 50 3.32 4.30 -9.98
N PRO A 51 4.25 4.09 -9.04
CA PRO A 51 5.64 4.47 -9.22
C PRO A 51 6.31 3.66 -10.34
N GLU A 52 7.30 4.25 -11.00
CA GLU A 52 8.11 3.56 -12.03
C GLU A 52 8.83 2.32 -11.46
N ASP A 53 9.31 2.43 -10.21
CA ASP A 53 9.93 1.31 -9.48
C ASP A 53 9.15 0.96 -8.20
N PRO A 54 8.13 0.08 -8.31
CA PRO A 54 7.36 -0.37 -7.14
C PRO A 54 8.20 -1.21 -6.16
N THR A 55 9.31 -1.80 -6.63
CA THR A 55 10.24 -2.60 -5.81
C THR A 55 10.83 -1.76 -4.71
N LYS A 56 11.31 -0.55 -5.05
CA LYS A 56 11.93 0.35 -4.09
C LYS A 56 10.98 0.75 -2.97
N ILE A 57 9.70 0.96 -3.28
CA ILE A 57 8.68 1.26 -2.28
C ILE A 57 8.48 0.06 -1.34
N LEU A 58 8.30 -1.14 -1.87
CA LEU A 58 8.14 -2.34 -1.02
C LEU A 58 9.35 -2.59 -0.13
N GLU A 59 10.57 -2.49 -0.66
CA GLU A 59 11.78 -2.72 0.13
C GLU A 59 12.02 -1.65 1.20
N THR A 60 11.67 -0.40 0.90
CA THR A 60 11.82 0.70 1.87
C THR A 60 10.86 0.55 3.05
N TYR A 61 9.60 0.18 2.80
CA TYR A 61 8.55 0.20 3.83
C TYR A 61 8.24 -1.18 4.43
N LEU A 62 8.59 -2.27 3.74
CA LEU A 62 8.39 -3.65 4.16
C LEU A 62 9.69 -4.46 4.04
N PRO A 63 10.74 -4.17 4.84
CA PRO A 63 12.08 -4.74 4.67
C PRO A 63 12.23 -6.20 5.13
N ASN A 64 11.13 -6.91 5.44
CA ASN A 64 11.20 -8.31 5.84
C ASN A 64 11.55 -9.20 4.63
N ASP A 65 12.52 -10.09 4.80
CA ASP A 65 13.07 -10.94 3.73
C ASP A 65 12.95 -12.45 4.02
N THR A 66 12.10 -12.81 4.98
CA THR A 66 11.75 -14.23 5.18
C THR A 66 11.12 -14.81 3.92
N LYS A 67 11.17 -16.14 3.79
CA LYS A 67 10.65 -16.88 2.63
C LYS A 67 9.22 -16.47 2.25
N VAL A 68 8.33 -16.34 3.24
CA VAL A 68 6.94 -15.89 3.06
C VAL A 68 6.88 -14.49 2.46
N TRP A 69 7.65 -13.55 3.00
CA TRP A 69 7.66 -12.16 2.54
C TRP A 69 8.23 -12.03 1.13
N ARG A 70 9.31 -12.75 0.81
CA ARG A 70 9.85 -12.78 -0.56
C ARG A 70 8.81 -13.26 -1.57
N ARG A 71 8.12 -14.36 -1.26
CA ARG A 71 7.08 -14.91 -2.14
C ARG A 71 5.91 -13.94 -2.34
N TRP A 72 5.45 -13.33 -1.25
CA TRP A 72 4.38 -12.34 -1.30
C TRP A 72 4.78 -11.12 -2.14
N LYS A 73 5.96 -10.53 -1.88
CA LYS A 73 6.47 -9.36 -2.63
C LYS A 73 6.61 -9.66 -4.12
N GLU A 74 7.20 -10.81 -4.46
CA GLU A 74 7.36 -11.25 -5.84
C GLU A 74 6.00 -11.30 -6.56
N THR A 75 5.01 -11.94 -5.95
CA THR A 75 3.68 -12.09 -6.53
C THR A 75 2.97 -10.74 -6.69
N VAL A 76 3.01 -9.88 -5.67
CA VAL A 76 2.43 -8.53 -5.74
C VAL A 76 3.10 -7.69 -6.82
N LEU A 77 4.44 -7.69 -6.88
CA LEU A 77 5.19 -6.94 -7.90
C LEU A 77 4.90 -7.44 -9.31
N GLN A 78 4.84 -8.76 -9.50
CA GLN A 78 4.51 -9.35 -10.79
C GLN A 78 3.15 -8.88 -11.27
N ARG A 79 2.10 -9.04 -10.44
CA ARG A 79 0.75 -8.61 -10.80
C ARG A 79 0.65 -7.11 -11.01
N PHE A 80 1.29 -6.32 -10.15
CA PHE A 80 1.32 -4.87 -10.26
C PHE A 80 1.95 -4.41 -11.57
N ARG A 81 3.12 -4.96 -11.95
CA ARG A 81 3.80 -4.66 -13.22
C ARG A 81 2.99 -5.08 -14.44
N ASN A 82 2.28 -6.20 -14.34
CA ASN A 82 1.40 -6.70 -15.39
C ASN A 82 0.03 -5.97 -15.44
N LYS A 83 -0.22 -5.01 -14.54
CA LYS A 83 -1.52 -4.33 -14.37
C LYS A 83 -2.68 -5.30 -14.12
N GLU A 84 -2.39 -6.42 -13.47
CA GLU A 84 -3.37 -7.41 -13.06
C GLU A 84 -4.06 -6.98 -11.76
N LYS A 85 -5.28 -7.47 -11.55
CA LYS A 85 -6.01 -7.26 -10.29
C LYS A 85 -5.28 -7.97 -9.14
N LEU A 86 -5.17 -7.30 -7.99
CA LEU A 86 -4.61 -7.89 -6.77
C LEU A 86 -5.67 -8.72 -6.02
N HIS A 87 -6.27 -9.68 -6.73
CA HIS A 87 -7.25 -10.63 -6.19
C HIS A 87 -6.64 -12.01 -6.06
N PHE A 88 -6.40 -12.46 -4.84
CA PHE A 88 -5.66 -13.69 -4.59
C PHE A 88 -6.60 -14.84 -4.27
N LYS A 89 -6.23 -16.04 -4.72
CA LYS A 89 -6.98 -17.27 -4.50
C LYS A 89 -6.19 -18.22 -3.61
N GLU A 90 -6.81 -19.34 -3.24
CA GLU A 90 -6.17 -20.35 -2.40
C GLU A 90 -4.84 -20.84 -2.98
N GLU A 91 -4.76 -20.98 -4.31
CA GLU A 91 -3.55 -21.46 -4.98
C GLU A 91 -2.37 -20.50 -4.85
N ASP A 92 -2.61 -19.23 -4.53
CA ASP A 92 -1.56 -18.23 -4.35
C ASP A 92 -0.81 -18.40 -3.01
N TRP A 93 -1.47 -18.97 -1.99
CA TRP A 93 -0.92 -19.09 -0.63
C TRP A 93 -0.88 -20.50 -0.05
N ASN A 94 -1.71 -21.42 -0.52
CA ASN A 94 -1.72 -22.82 -0.10
C ASN A 94 -0.66 -23.63 -0.87
N LEU A 95 0.60 -23.21 -0.74
CA LEU A 95 1.72 -23.75 -1.51
C LEU A 95 2.34 -24.97 -0.82
N SER A 96 2.76 -25.95 -1.62
CA SER A 96 3.58 -27.07 -1.15
C SER A 96 4.94 -26.58 -0.65
N GLY A 97 5.45 -27.16 0.43
CA GLY A 97 6.75 -26.79 1.00
C GLY A 97 6.74 -25.57 1.91
N TYR A 98 5.56 -25.06 2.30
CA TYR A 98 5.38 -24.08 3.37
C TYR A 98 4.73 -24.74 4.59
N THR A 99 5.05 -24.30 5.80
CA THR A 99 4.36 -24.75 7.03
C THR A 99 2.96 -24.13 7.10
N ASP A 100 2.12 -24.65 8.00
CA ASP A 100 0.76 -24.11 8.18
C ASP A 100 0.79 -22.66 8.71
N GLU A 101 1.74 -22.32 9.57
CA GLU A 101 1.96 -20.95 10.04
C GLU A 101 2.40 -20.03 8.90
N GLU A 102 3.30 -20.51 8.04
CA GLU A 102 3.75 -19.75 6.88
C GLU A 102 2.61 -19.50 5.88
N ARG A 103 1.78 -20.51 5.61
CA ARG A 103 0.58 -20.38 4.76
C ARG A 103 -0.43 -19.41 5.36
N LYS A 104 -0.68 -19.47 6.67
CA LYS A 104 -1.56 -18.52 7.38
C LYS A 104 -1.05 -17.09 7.27
N LEU A 105 0.25 -16.89 7.47
CA LEU A 105 0.87 -15.57 7.30
C LEU A 105 0.73 -15.08 5.86
N LEU A 106 1.03 -15.94 4.88
CA LEU A 106 0.94 -15.61 3.46
C LEU A 106 -0.50 -15.25 3.05
N CYS A 107 -1.49 -16.01 3.52
CA CYS A 107 -2.91 -15.71 3.35
C CYS A 107 -3.29 -14.33 3.93
N SER A 108 -2.81 -14.01 5.13
CA SER A 108 -3.06 -12.70 5.76
C SER A 108 -2.45 -11.55 4.96
N LEU A 109 -1.22 -11.72 4.45
CA LEU A 109 -0.54 -10.68 3.66
C LEU A 109 -1.22 -10.44 2.31
N TYR A 110 -1.73 -11.49 1.65
CA TYR A 110 -2.54 -11.32 0.45
C TYR A 110 -3.90 -10.68 0.75
N GLY A 111 -4.52 -11.01 1.88
CA GLY A 111 -5.73 -10.33 2.36
C GLY A 111 -5.52 -8.83 2.56
N ASP A 112 -4.40 -8.42 3.15
CA ASP A 112 -4.00 -7.01 3.27
C ASP A 112 -3.87 -6.33 1.89
N ALA A 113 -3.20 -6.99 0.95
CA ALA A 113 -2.98 -6.46 -0.40
C ALA A 113 -4.30 -6.29 -1.18
N GLN A 114 -5.19 -7.29 -1.08
CA GLN A 114 -6.50 -7.25 -1.71
C GLN A 114 -7.39 -6.17 -1.10
N THR A 115 -7.43 -6.07 0.22
CA THR A 115 -8.21 -5.02 0.92
C THR A 115 -7.77 -3.62 0.49
N ALA A 116 -6.46 -3.40 0.34
CA ALA A 116 -5.91 -2.14 -0.15
C ALA A 116 -6.31 -1.85 -1.60
N TYR A 117 -6.24 -2.85 -2.48
CA TYR A 117 -6.61 -2.72 -3.90
C TYR A 117 -8.11 -2.44 -4.08
N ASP A 118 -8.96 -3.17 -3.36
CA ASP A 118 -10.42 -2.98 -3.39
C ASP A 118 -10.81 -1.59 -2.88
N GLY A 119 -10.09 -1.06 -1.89
CA GLY A 119 -10.26 0.32 -1.42
C GLY A 119 -9.79 1.39 -2.42
N PHE A 120 -8.86 1.05 -3.32
CA PHE A 120 -8.36 1.93 -4.38
C PHE A 120 -9.28 1.94 -5.62
N MET A 121 -9.90 0.82 -5.99
CA MET A 121 -10.69 0.68 -7.22
C MET A 121 -11.76 1.77 -7.45
N PRO A 122 -12.49 2.28 -6.43
CA PRO A 122 -13.42 3.39 -6.63
C PRO A 122 -12.76 4.73 -7.00
N ILE A 123 -11.46 4.89 -6.73
CA ILE A 123 -10.66 6.08 -7.09
C ILE A 123 -10.34 6.01 -8.57
N ASP A 124 -9.78 4.89 -9.02
CA ASP A 124 -9.43 4.61 -10.42
C ASP A 124 -10.64 4.83 -11.35
N ASN A 125 -11.81 4.31 -10.95
CA ASN A 125 -13.05 4.46 -11.71
C ASN A 125 -13.64 5.88 -11.72
N LYS A 126 -13.23 6.77 -10.79
CA LYS A 126 -13.71 8.15 -10.73
C LYS A 126 -12.89 9.11 -11.61
N GLU A 127 -11.71 8.72 -12.07
CA GLU A 127 -10.84 9.56 -12.89
C GLU A 127 -11.19 9.57 -14.40
N MET A 128 -12.31 8.96 -14.83
CA MET A 128 -12.82 9.12 -16.20
C MET A 128 -14.32 9.51 -16.25
N PRO A 129 -14.68 10.79 -16.08
CA PRO A 129 -15.83 11.31 -16.81
C PRO A 129 -15.48 11.26 -18.30
N ALA A 130 -16.17 10.42 -19.06
CA ALA A 130 -16.17 10.50 -20.51
C ALA A 130 -16.49 11.95 -20.91
N GLU A 131 -15.57 12.61 -21.61
CA GLU A 131 -15.89 13.81 -22.36
C GLU A 131 -17.04 13.41 -23.30
N LYS A 132 -18.25 13.90 -22.99
CA LYS A 132 -19.37 13.81 -23.92
C LYS A 132 -19.01 14.67 -25.13
N SER A 133 -18.75 14.02 -26.26
CA SER A 133 -18.80 14.63 -27.59
C SER A 133 -20.21 15.09 -27.92
#